data_AF-A0AAV5XDZ8-F1
#
_entry.id   AF-A0AAV5XDZ8-F1
#
_cell.length_a   1.000
_cell.length_b   1.000
_cell.length_c   1.000
_cell.angle_alpha   90.00
_cell.angle_beta   90.00
_cell.angle_gamma   90.00
#
_symmetry.space_group_name_H-M   'P 1'
#
loop_
_entity.id
_entity.type
_entity.pdbx_description
1 polymer ?
#
loop_
_entity_poly.entity_id
_entity_poly.type
_entity_poly.pdbx_seq_one_letter_code
_entity_poly.pdbx_strand_id
1 'polypeptide(L)' 'MGKTRINHAHPRELLEIPEFDSIRAEVVVQHRVEHGPISSPAELAKILGAAVPQNMLEHIDFAPVEESATESAGG' A
#
# COMPACT_ATOMS: atom_id res chain seq x y z
N MET A 1 12.21 -11.59 -4.95
CA MET A 1 11.17 -10.66 -5.43
C MET A 1 11.14 -9.48 -4.49
N GLY A 2 11.03 -8.26 -5.01
CA GLY A 2 10.85 -7.06 -4.19
C GLY A 2 9.43 -6.97 -3.63
N LYS A 3 9.22 -6.08 -2.67
CA LYS A 3 7.89 -5.76 -2.14
C LYS A 3 7.16 -4.79 -3.06
N THR A 4 5.86 -4.96 -3.21
CA THR A 4 4.98 -4.03 -3.91
C THR A 4 4.69 -2.83 -3.03
N ARG A 5 5.01 -1.62 -3.52
CA ARG A 5 4.74 -0.36 -2.82
C ARG A 5 3.25 -0.03 -2.89
N ILE A 6 2.48 -0.40 -1.87
CA ILE A 6 1.01 -0.34 -1.90
C ILE A 6 0.47 1.09 -2.14
N ASN A 7 1.21 2.09 -1.69
CA ASN A 7 0.85 3.51 -1.83
C ASN A 7 1.18 4.10 -3.21
N HIS A 8 1.99 3.42 -4.04
CA HIS A 8 2.45 3.93 -5.34
C HIS A 8 2.15 3.01 -6.53
N ALA A 9 2.05 1.70 -6.28
CA ALA A 9 1.86 0.68 -7.30
C ALA A 9 0.59 0.94 -8.13
N HIS A 10 0.68 0.69 -9.43
CA HIS A 10 -0.48 0.66 -10.32
C HIS A 10 -1.44 -0.46 -9.91
N PRO A 11 -2.74 -0.35 -10.23
CA PRO A 11 -3.72 -1.40 -9.90
C PRO A 11 -3.30 -2.79 -10.40
N ARG A 12 -2.62 -2.87 -11.55
CA ARG A 12 -2.10 -4.12 -12.09
C ARG A 12 -0.96 -4.71 -11.26
N GLU A 13 -0.06 -3.88 -10.72
CA GLU A 13 1.04 -4.33 -9.85
C GLU A 13 0.51 -4.81 -8.48
N LEU A 14 -0.62 -4.24 -8.01
CA LEU A 14 -1.28 -4.73 -6.79
C LEU A 14 -1.79 -6.18 -6.96
N LEU A 15 -2.12 -6.60 -8.18
CA LEU A 15 -2.53 -7.99 -8.46
C LEU A 15 -1.37 -9.00 -8.40
N GLU A 16 -0.12 -8.51 -8.32
CA GLU A 16 1.06 -9.37 -8.11
C GLU A 16 1.24 -9.75 -6.63
N ILE A 17 0.52 -9.07 -5.72
CA ILE A 17 0.46 -9.45 -4.30
C ILE A 17 -0.37 -10.74 -4.21
N PRO A 18 0.14 -11.80 -3.56
CA PRO A 18 -0.62 -13.03 -3.41
C PRO A 18 -1.94 -12.77 -2.69
N GLU A 19 -3.01 -13.41 -3.17
CA GLU A 19 -4.38 -13.27 -2.68
C GLU A 19 -5.00 -11.87 -2.92
N PHE A 20 -4.32 -10.92 -3.58
CA PHE A 20 -4.98 -9.72 -4.10
C PHE A 20 -5.78 -10.04 -5.36
N ASP A 21 -6.96 -9.47 -5.44
CA ASP A 21 -7.85 -9.50 -6.59
C ASP A 21 -8.23 -8.08 -6.99
N SER A 22 -8.92 -7.93 -8.12
CA SER A 22 -9.28 -6.62 -8.69
C SER A 22 -10.10 -5.75 -7.72
N ILE A 23 -10.95 -6.36 -6.89
CA ILE A 23 -11.77 -5.63 -5.92
C ILE A 23 -10.88 -5.07 -4.80
N ARG A 24 -9.99 -5.89 -4.26
CA ARG A 24 -9.03 -5.46 -3.23
C ARG A 24 -8.09 -4.37 -3.75
N ALA A 25 -7.61 -4.50 -4.98
CA ALA A 25 -6.78 -3.50 -5.63
C ALA A 25 -7.51 -2.16 -5.81
N GLU A 26 -8.77 -2.19 -6.25
CA GLU A 26 -9.60 -0.99 -6.40
C GLU A 26 -9.84 -0.29 -5.06
N VAL A 27 -10.21 -1.05 -4.02
CA VAL A 27 -10.42 -0.52 -2.67
C VAL A 27 -9.17 0.17 -2.12
N VAL A 28 -7.98 -0.42 -2.31
CA VAL A 28 -6.70 0.19 -1.92
C VAL A 28 -6.45 1.50 -2.68
N VAL A 29 -6.72 1.52 -3.99
CA VAL A 29 -6.52 2.71 -4.82
C VAL A 29 -7.49 3.83 -4.43
N GLN A 30 -8.76 3.50 -4.19
CA GLN A 30 -9.75 4.46 -3.72
C GLN A 30 -9.34 5.04 -2.36
N HIS A 31 -9.00 4.17 -1.39
CA HIS A 31 -8.60 4.62 -0.06
C HIS A 31 -7.41 5.56 -0.09
N ARG A 32 -6.35 5.24 -0.85
CA ARG A 32 -5.17 6.11 -0.89
C ARG A 32 -5.41 7.45 -1.60
N VAL A 33 -6.42 7.52 -2.46
CA VAL A 33 -6.84 8.77 -3.14
C VAL A 33 -7.73 9.61 -2.22
N GLU A 34 -8.65 8.98 -1.50
CA GLU A 34 -9.66 9.68 -0.67
C GLU A 34 -9.16 10.01 0.75
N HIS A 35 -8.36 9.12 1.34
CA HIS A 35 -7.95 9.17 2.75
C HIS A 35 -6.45 9.32 2.96
N GLY A 36 -5.65 9.16 1.90
CA GLY A 36 -4.19 9.22 1.96
C GLY A 36 -3.52 7.86 2.18
N PRO A 37 -2.18 7.82 2.33
CA PRO A 37 -1.40 6.59 2.28
C PRO A 37 -1.76 5.61 3.40
N ILE A 38 -1.79 4.33 3.05
CA ILE A 38 -1.97 3.22 3.99
C ILE A 38 -0.67 3.04 4.75
N SER A 39 -0.73 3.19 6.07
CA SER A 39 0.47 3.28 6.91
C SER A 39 0.78 1.99 7.67
N SER A 40 -0.13 1.00 7.67
CA SER A 40 0.04 -0.21 8.47
C SER A 40 -0.78 -1.41 7.98
N PRO A 41 -0.33 -2.65 8.30
CA PRO A 41 -1.10 -3.89 8.09
C PRO A 41 -2.50 -3.84 8.70
N ALA A 42 -2.62 -3.27 9.91
CA ALA A 42 -3.90 -3.15 10.62
C ALA A 42 -4.87 -2.19 9.91
N GLU A 43 -4.35 -1.16 9.23
CA GLU A 43 -5.15 -0.25 8.43
C GLU A 43 -5.63 -0.95 7.16
N LEU A 44 -4.72 -1.66 6.47
CA LEU A 44 -5.08 -2.48 5.31
C LEU A 44 -6.18 -3.51 5.64
N ALA A 45 -6.09 -4.18 6.79
CA ALA A 45 -7.12 -5.13 7.22
C ALA A 45 -8.49 -4.47 7.42
N LYS A 46 -8.54 -3.25 7.95
CA LYS A 46 -9.78 -2.49 8.10
C LYS A 46 -10.39 -2.14 6.74
N ILE A 47 -9.55 -1.67 5.82
CA ILE A 47 -9.94 -1.26 4.46
C ILE A 47 -10.49 -2.45 3.67
N LEU A 48 -9.82 -3.61 3.76
CA LEU A 48 -10.22 -4.84 3.07
C LEU A 48 -11.37 -5.58 3.76
N GLY A 49 -11.76 -5.16 4.98
CA GLY A 49 -12.77 -5.86 5.79
C GLY A 49 -12.39 -7.30 6.15
N ALA A 50 -11.10 -7.64 6.10
CA ALA A 50 -10.59 -9.00 6.29
C ALA A 50 -9.20 -8.99 6.92
N ALA A 51 -8.84 -10.07 7.61
CA ALA A 51 -7.49 -10.25 8.12
C ALA A 51 -6.49 -10.35 6.96
N VAL A 52 -5.35 -9.66 7.09
CA VAL A 52 -4.25 -9.71 6.12
C VAL A 52 -3.26 -10.77 6.59
N PRO A 53 -3.10 -11.90 5.87
CA PRO A 53 -2.22 -12.97 6.31
C PRO A 53 -0.74 -12.58 6.14
N GLN A 54 0.16 -13.19 6.92
CA GLN A 54 1.57 -12.79 6.94
C GLN A 54 2.24 -12.93 5.58
N ASN A 55 1.97 -14.01 4.84
CA ASN A 55 2.47 -14.19 3.48
C ASN A 55 2.16 -12.97 2.61
N MET A 56 0.94 -12.43 2.66
CA MET A 56 0.59 -11.22 1.91
C MET A 56 1.42 -10.01 2.36
N LEU A 57 1.61 -9.83 3.68
CA LEU A 57 2.40 -8.72 4.24
C LEU A 57 3.88 -8.77 3.84
N GLU A 58 4.45 -9.96 3.65
CA GLU A 58 5.83 -10.13 3.21
C GLU A 58 6.07 -9.55 1.81
N HIS A 59 5.01 -9.42 0.99
CA HIS A 59 5.05 -8.83 -0.34
C HIS A 59 4.66 -7.35 -0.38
N ILE A 60 4.32 -6.74 0.76
CA ILE A 60 3.82 -5.36 0.81
C ILE A 60 4.84 -4.42 1.45
N ASP A 61 5.06 -3.29 0.78
CA ASP A 61 5.77 -2.13 1.32
C ASP A 61 4.79 -0.98 1.57
N PHE A 62 4.72 -0.55 2.83
CA PHE A 62 3.84 0.52 3.31
C PHE A 62 4.52 1.89 3.33
N ALA A 63 5.69 2.05 2.69
CA ALA A 63 6.33 3.36 2.66
C ALA A 63 5.34 4.41 2.12
N PRO A 64 5.26 5.59 2.75
CA PRO A 64 4.42 6.66 2.24
C PRO A 64 4.89 7.03 0.82
N VAL A 65 4.00 7.63 0.03
CA VAL A 65 4.45 8.35 -1.17
C VAL A 65 5.30 9.48 -0.63
N GLU A 66 6.61 9.42 -0.79
CA GLU A 66 7.53 10.44 -0.28
C GLU A 66 7.03 11.82 -0.71
N GLU A 67 6.54 12.63 0.24
CA GLU A 67 6.67 14.06 0.08
C GLU A 67 8.18 14.26 0.12
N SER A 68 8.76 14.57 -1.04
CA SER A 68 10.19 14.78 -1.22
C SER A 68 10.79 15.39 0.04
N ALA A 69 11.53 14.59 0.80
CA ALA A 69 12.38 15.11 1.86
C ALA A 69 13.49 15.89 1.16
N THR A 70 13.18 17.11 0.74
CA THR A 70 14.19 18.15 0.60
C THR A 70 14.59 18.48 2.03
N GLU A 71 15.54 17.71 2.52
CA GLU A 71 16.48 18.16 3.52
C GLU A 71 17.08 19.47 3.00
N SER A 72 16.49 20.61 3.35
CA SER A 72 17.21 21.87 3.29
C SER A 72 18.10 21.92 4.53
N ALA A 73 19.24 21.22 4.41
CA ALA A 73 20.35 21.38 5.32
C ALA A 73 20.89 22.80 5.17
N GLY A 74 20.84 23.57 6.26
CA GLY A 74 21.76 24.67 6.53
C GLY A 74 21.41 26.03 5.93
N GLY A 75 20.93 26.93 6.79
CA GLY A 75 20.98 28.39 6.63
C GLY A 75 21.15 29.04 7.99
#